data_AF-A0A843F025-F1
#
_entry.id   AF-A0A843F025-F1
#
_cell.length_a   1.000
_cell.length_b   1.000
_cell.length_c   1.000
_cell.angle_alpha   90.00
_cell.angle_beta   90.00
_cell.angle_gamma   90.00
#
_symmetry.space_group_name_H-M   'P 1'
#
loop_
_entity.id
_entity.type
_entity.pdbx_description
1 polymer ?
#
loop_
_entity_poly.entity_id
_entity_poly.type
_entity_poly.pdbx_seq_one_letter_code
_entity_poly.pdbx_strand_id
1 'polypeptide(L)'
;MAEYKNYKVYNKLVVKQTLKLVKKTVSVKKSAKKLVLKAKLKWANGKAIKGKKIVFKFKGKKYTAKTNKKGIAQVTIKKNVIKKLKKGKTYKYSASYLKTLSKEKLK
;
A
#
# COMPACT_ATOMS: atom_id res chain seq x y z
N MET A 1 -27.78 -17.20 -26.27
CA MET A 1 -26.55 -18.01 -26.45
C MET A 1 -26.22 -17.98 -27.92
N ALA A 2 -25.00 -17.61 -28.30
CA ALA A 2 -24.54 -17.67 -29.68
C ALA A 2 -23.10 -18.19 -29.66
N GLU A 3 -22.91 -19.36 -30.27
CA GLU A 3 -21.63 -20.07 -30.42
C GLU A 3 -21.08 -19.85 -31.84
N TYR A 4 -19.79 -19.52 -31.93
CA TYR A 4 -19.03 -19.64 -33.17
C TYR A 4 -17.60 -20.10 -32.85
N LYS A 5 -17.24 -21.28 -33.39
CA LYS A 5 -15.88 -21.85 -33.50
C LYS A 5 -15.00 -21.78 -32.25
N ASN A 6 -15.20 -22.70 -31.30
CA ASN A 6 -14.19 -23.38 -30.45
C ASN A 6 -12.99 -22.62 -29.83
N TYR A 7 -12.97 -21.28 -29.85
CA TYR A 7 -11.97 -20.46 -29.17
C TYR A 7 -12.61 -19.91 -27.90
N LYS A 8 -12.36 -20.58 -26.77
CA LYS A 8 -12.57 -19.95 -25.46
C LYS A 8 -11.61 -18.76 -25.37
N VAL A 9 -12.11 -17.58 -25.69
CA VAL A 9 -11.41 -16.31 -25.45
C VAL A 9 -11.37 -16.11 -23.94
N TYR A 10 -10.32 -16.61 -23.30
CA TYR A 10 -9.99 -16.25 -21.93
C TYR A 10 -9.47 -14.83 -21.96
N ASN A 11 -10.37 -13.86 -21.80
CA ASN A 11 -9.96 -12.50 -21.53
C ASN A 11 -9.21 -12.52 -20.20
N LYS A 12 -7.86 -12.53 -20.27
CA LYS A 12 -6.98 -12.52 -19.11
C LYS A 12 -7.25 -11.24 -18.34
N LEU A 13 -8.21 -11.28 -17.42
CA LEU A 13 -8.56 -10.21 -16.51
C LEU A 13 -7.38 -10.02 -15.55
N VAL A 14 -6.34 -9.34 -16.03
CA VAL A 14 -5.29 -8.82 -15.16
C VAL A 14 -5.95 -7.72 -14.34
N VAL A 15 -6.53 -8.10 -13.20
CA VAL A 15 -7.00 -7.11 -12.25
C VAL A 15 -5.77 -6.34 -11.79
N LYS A 16 -5.58 -5.13 -12.33
CA LYS A 16 -4.43 -4.28 -11.98
C LYS A 16 -4.75 -3.65 -10.63
N GLN A 17 -3.94 -3.95 -9.62
CA GLN A 17 -4.02 -3.28 -8.32
C GLN A 17 -3.21 -1.99 -8.35
N THR A 18 -3.77 -0.92 -7.81
CA THR A 18 -3.13 0.39 -7.74
C THR A 18 -2.80 0.71 -6.29
N LEU A 19 -1.51 0.92 -6.01
CA LEU A 19 -1.05 1.41 -4.72
C LEU A 19 -0.90 2.93 -4.80
N LYS A 20 -1.67 3.66 -3.99
CA LYS A 20 -1.57 5.12 -3.88
C LYS A 20 -1.18 5.50 -2.45
N LEU A 21 -0.19 6.37 -2.30
CA LEU A 21 0.10 6.97 -1.00
C LEU A 21 -1.01 7.96 -0.64
N VAL A 22 -1.52 7.91 0.60
CA VAL A 22 -2.55 8.88 1.05
C VAL A 22 -1.93 10.27 1.15
N LYS A 23 -0.67 10.34 1.56
CA LYS A 23 0.17 11.54 1.49
C LYS A 23 1.57 11.12 1.04
N LYS A 24 2.18 11.82 0.09
CA LYS A 24 3.56 11.56 -0.36
C LYS A 24 4.60 11.96 0.69
N THR A 25 4.22 12.87 1.59
CA THR A 25 5.08 13.44 2.62
C THR A 25 4.43 13.37 3.99
N VAL A 26 5.26 13.39 5.02
CA VAL A 26 4.83 13.44 6.42
C VAL A 26 5.60 14.53 7.15
N SER A 27 4.88 15.41 7.83
CA SER A 27 5.47 16.51 8.60
C SER A 27 5.60 16.13 10.07
N VAL A 28 6.79 16.33 10.64
CA VAL A 28 7.05 16.16 12.07
C VAL A 28 6.61 17.44 12.78
N LYS A 29 5.40 17.47 13.35
CA LYS A 29 4.97 18.63 14.16
C LYS A 29 5.91 18.81 15.36
N LYS A 30 6.10 20.07 15.80
CA LYS A 30 6.97 20.41 16.95
C LYS A 30 6.59 19.66 18.24
N SER A 31 5.30 19.36 18.45
CA SER A 31 4.79 18.58 19.58
C SER A 31 4.49 17.09 19.27
N ALA A 32 4.83 16.60 18.07
CA ALA A 32 4.43 15.25 17.65
C ALA A 32 5.12 14.16 18.49
N LYS A 33 4.36 13.53 19.40
CA LYS A 33 4.78 12.31 20.12
C LYS A 33 4.77 11.07 19.21
N LYS A 34 4.02 11.10 18.10
CA LYS A 34 3.81 10.00 17.14
C LYS A 34 3.75 10.54 15.72
N LEU A 35 4.31 9.80 14.76
CA LEU A 35 4.28 10.12 13.34
C LEU A 35 3.65 8.96 12.59
N VAL A 36 2.65 9.25 11.76
CA VAL A 36 1.81 8.22 11.14
C VAL A 36 1.95 8.24 9.62
N LEU A 37 2.40 7.13 9.05
CA LEU A 37 2.46 6.91 7.60
C LEU A 37 1.21 6.19 7.14
N LYS A 38 0.62 6.63 6.01
CA LYS A 38 -0.63 6.06 5.49
C LYS A 38 -0.52 5.79 3.99
N ALA A 39 -0.78 4.55 3.58
CA ALA A 39 -0.93 4.17 2.18
C ALA A 39 -2.32 3.58 1.95
N LYS A 40 -2.86 3.76 0.75
CA LYS A 40 -4.15 3.23 0.33
C LYS A 40 -3.94 2.29 -0.85
N LEU A 41 -4.35 1.04 -0.68
CA LEU A 41 -4.34 0.03 -1.71
C LEU A 41 -5.76 -0.19 -2.21
N LYS A 42 -5.95 0.01 -3.51
CA LYS A 42 -7.22 -0.22 -4.21
C LYS A 42 -6.98 -1.03 -5.49
N TRP A 43 -7.96 -1.80 -5.90
CA TRP A 43 -8.04 -2.33 -7.25
C TRP A 43 -8.27 -1.21 -8.27
N ALA A 44 -7.94 -1.45 -9.55
CA ALA A 44 -8.20 -0.52 -10.65
C ALA A 44 -9.68 -0.14 -10.75
N ASN A 45 -10.59 -1.07 -10.41
CA ASN A 45 -12.04 -0.83 -10.31
C ASN A 45 -12.46 0.00 -9.07
N GLY A 46 -11.52 0.56 -8.32
CA GLY A 46 -11.80 1.41 -7.15
C GLY A 46 -12.08 0.66 -5.84
N LYS A 47 -12.24 -0.67 -5.88
CA LYS A 47 -12.50 -1.50 -4.68
C LYS A 47 -11.28 -1.53 -3.75
N ALA A 48 -11.50 -1.40 -2.45
CA ALA A 48 -10.45 -1.44 -1.44
C ALA A 48 -9.92 -2.86 -1.21
N ILE A 49 -8.60 -3.03 -1.06
CA ILE A 49 -8.00 -4.35 -0.81
C ILE A 49 -7.63 -4.46 0.67
N LYS A 50 -8.32 -5.32 1.43
CA LYS A 50 -8.06 -5.60 2.86
C LYS A 50 -7.00 -6.71 3.03
N GLY A 51 -6.29 -6.70 4.15
CA GLY A 51 -5.46 -7.82 4.62
C GLY A 51 -4.10 -7.93 3.92
N LYS A 52 -3.78 -7.03 3.00
CA LYS A 52 -2.55 -7.05 2.23
C LYS A 52 -1.42 -6.34 2.99
N LYS A 53 -0.24 -6.95 3.01
CA LYS A 53 0.95 -6.42 3.68
C LYS A 53 1.60 -5.35 2.79
N ILE A 54 1.68 -4.12 3.30
CA ILE A 54 2.37 -2.99 2.69
C ILE A 54 3.66 -2.73 3.46
N VAL A 55 4.76 -2.58 2.73
CA VAL A 55 6.07 -2.25 3.28
C VAL A 55 6.33 -0.76 3.07
N PHE A 56 6.38 0.00 4.15
CA PHE A 56 6.78 1.39 4.18
C PHE A 56 8.29 1.49 4.39
N LYS A 57 8.99 2.23 3.53
CA LYS A 57 10.39 2.61 3.75
C LYS A 57 10.45 4.06 4.19
N PHE A 58 11.03 4.29 5.36
CA PHE A 58 11.21 5.61 5.93
C PHE A 58 12.59 5.71 6.58
N LYS A 59 13.45 6.59 6.01
CA LYS A 59 14.80 6.89 6.52
C LYS A 59 15.64 5.62 6.80
N GLY A 60 15.69 4.72 5.82
CA GLY A 60 16.40 3.43 5.89
C GLY A 60 15.67 2.32 6.66
N LYS A 61 14.62 2.63 7.43
CA LYS A 61 13.85 1.63 8.18
C LYS A 61 12.64 1.14 7.38
N LYS A 62 12.43 -0.17 7.41
CA LYS A 62 11.26 -0.84 6.83
C LYS A 62 10.21 -1.04 7.92
N TYR A 63 8.96 -0.71 7.60
CA TYR A 63 7.82 -0.94 8.48
C TYR A 63 6.72 -1.64 7.70
N THR A 64 6.16 -2.70 8.25
CA THR A 64 5.09 -3.45 7.59
C THR A 64 3.76 -3.20 8.26
N ALA A 65 2.71 -2.92 7.48
CA ALA A 65 1.34 -2.87 7.99
C ALA A 65 0.39 -3.60 7.04
N LYS A 66 -0.66 -4.20 7.60
CA LYS A 66 -1.76 -4.79 6.84
C LYS A 66 -2.79 -3.72 6.50
N THR A 67 -3.42 -3.82 5.33
CA THR A 67 -4.52 -2.93 4.96
C THR A 67 -5.81 -3.27 5.70
N ASN A 68 -6.56 -2.25 6.12
CA ASN A 68 -7.85 -2.42 6.79
C ASN A 68 -9.02 -2.61 5.79
N LYS A 69 -10.27 -2.70 6.27
CA LYS A 69 -11.49 -2.83 5.44
C LYS A 69 -11.61 -1.73 4.37
N LYS A 70 -11.03 -0.55 4.60
CA LYS A 70 -11.01 0.59 3.65
C LYS A 70 -9.79 0.57 2.71
N GLY A 71 -8.97 -0.47 2.76
CA GLY A 71 -7.74 -0.61 1.97
C GLY A 71 -6.60 0.27 2.46
N ILE A 72 -6.70 0.82 3.67
CA ILE A 72 -5.70 1.75 4.23
C ILE A 72 -4.73 0.95 5.10
N ALA A 73 -3.45 1.00 4.78
CA ALA A 73 -2.36 0.54 5.64
C ALA A 73 -1.80 1.74 6.41
N GLN A 74 -1.65 1.59 7.72
CA GLN A 74 -1.16 2.65 8.59
C GLN A 74 -0.02 2.12 9.46
N VAL A 75 1.09 2.85 9.51
CA VAL A 75 2.23 2.58 10.39
C VAL A 75 2.45 3.78 11.29
N THR A 76 2.58 3.52 12.59
CA THR A 76 3.03 4.52 13.56
C THR A 76 4.54 4.37 13.78
N ILE A 77 5.27 5.43 13.49
CA ILE A 77 6.71 5.52 13.72
C ILE A 77 6.96 5.82 15.20
N LYS A 78 7.84 5.01 15.82
CA LYS A 78 8.18 5.10 17.26
C LYS A 78 8.91 6.41 17.59
N LYS A 79 8.76 6.87 18.84
CA LYS A 79 9.37 8.10 19.38
C LYS A 79 10.90 8.13 19.19
N ASN A 80 11.60 7.01 19.32
CA ASN A 80 13.06 6.93 19.14
C ASN A 80 13.52 7.33 17.74
N VAL A 81 12.68 7.09 16.71
CA VAL A 81 12.99 7.49 15.34
C VAL A 81 12.66 8.96 15.15
N ILE A 82 11.55 9.44 15.72
CA ILE A 82 11.14 10.85 15.69
C ILE A 82 12.16 11.76 16.38
N LYS A 83 12.75 11.33 17.51
CA LYS A 83 13.82 12.06 18.22
C LYS A 83 15.03 12.34 17.33
N LYS A 84 15.34 11.45 16.38
CA LYS A 84 16.43 11.62 15.40
C LYS A 84 16.04 12.51 14.20
N LEU A 85 14.80 13.00 14.14
CA LEU A 85 14.33 13.89 13.09
C LEU A 85 14.30 15.33 13.60
N LYS A 86 14.56 16.29 12.70
CA LYS A 86 14.42 17.70 13.01
C LYS A 86 12.92 18.02 13.09
N LYS A 87 12.49 18.54 14.24
CA LYS A 87 11.11 19.01 14.47
C LYS A 87 10.79 20.12 13.46
N GLY A 88 9.56 20.13 12.93
CA GLY A 88 9.12 21.10 11.93
C GLY A 88 9.54 20.78 10.49
N LYS A 89 10.31 19.71 10.25
CA LYS A 89 10.67 19.30 8.89
C LYS A 89 9.69 18.27 8.31
N THR A 90 9.56 18.35 7.00
CA THR A 90 8.80 17.42 6.17
C THR A 90 9.72 16.37 5.58
N TYR A 91 9.31 15.11 5.63
CA TYR A 91 10.07 13.98 5.10
C TYR A 91 9.26 13.22 4.05
N LYS A 92 9.94 12.79 2.98
CA LYS A 92 9.38 11.89 1.97
C LYS A 92 9.46 10.45 2.50
N TYR A 93 8.50 9.62 2.11
CA TYR A 93 8.49 8.19 2.40
C TYR A 93 7.92 7.43 1.21
N SER A 94 8.32 6.17 1.07
CA SER A 94 7.79 5.30 0.03
C SER A 94 7.05 4.11 0.64
N ALA A 95 6.08 3.60 -0.09
CA ALA A 95 5.37 2.38 0.25
C ALA A 95 5.39 1.45 -0.96
N SER A 96 5.66 0.18 -0.71
CA SER A 96 5.70 -0.86 -1.73
C SER A 96 4.79 -2.00 -1.30
N TYR A 97 4.09 -2.57 -2.27
CA TYR A 97 3.34 -3.81 -2.12
C TYR A 97 4.10 -4.91 -2.84
N LEU A 98 4.42 -6.01 -2.15
CA LEU A 98 4.97 -7.19 -2.79
C LEU A 98 3.84 -7.83 -3.61
N LYS A 99 3.96 -7.75 -4.94
CA LYS A 99 3.04 -8.42 -5.87
C LYS A 99 3.23 -9.92 -5.67
N THR A 100 2.36 -10.54 -4.88
CA THR A 100 2.18 -11.98 -4.94
C THR A 100 1.65 -12.29 -6.33
N LEU A 101 2.50 -12.87 -7.18
CA LEU A 101 2.04 -13.57 -8.37
C LEU A 101 1.11 -14.67 -7.86
N SER A 102 -0.20 -14.46 -7.93
CA SER A 102 -1.14 -15.57 -7.81
C SER A 102 -0.85 -16.49 -8.99
N LYS A 103 -0.04 -17.52 -8.77
CA LYS A 103 -0.06 -18.72 -9.61
C LYS A 103 -1.42 -19.36 -9.32
N GLU A 104 -2.44 -18.92 -10.07
CA GLU A 104 -3.70 -19.64 -10.10
C GLU A 104 -3.37 -20.99 -10.75
N LYS A 105 -3.45 -22.05 -9.93
CA LYS A 105 -3.22 -23.43 -10.36
C LYS A 105 -4.42 -23.80 -11.23
N LEU A 106 -4.21 -23.93 -12.53
CA LEU A 106 -5.21 -24.49 -13.45
C LEU A 106 -5.40 -25.96 -13.05
N LYS A 107 -6.61 -26.32 -12.62
CA LYS A 107 -7.07 -27.70 -12.56
C LYS A 107 -7.92 -27.95 -13.79
#